data_AF-A0A2V5VXI9-F1
#
_entry.id   AF-A0A2V5VXI9-F1
#
_cell.length_a   1.000
_cell.length_b   1.000
_cell.length_c   1.000
_cell.angle_alpha   90.00
_cell.angle_beta   90.00
_cell.angle_gamma   90.00
#
_symmetry.space_group_name_H-M   'P 1'
#
loop_
_entity.id
_entity.type
_entity.pdbx_description
1 polymer ?
#
loop_
_entity_poly.entity_id
_entity_poly.type
_entity_poly.pdbx_seq_one_letter_code
_entity_poly.pdbx_strand_id
1 'polypeptide(L)'
;MNSHELISESECDRSPTTRRQFLQQAAGLAAGAAVLSELPPQARAANTSAPSKLPTIRLGPHEVTRLIIGGNPIYGYSHFNNILSQYRTAWHTPERVLELLNRCEAEGINTWQNSYAEPAIVREIGSRRA
;
A
#
# COMPACT_ATOMS: atom_id res chain seq x y z
N MET A 1 39.07 24.51 -34.49
CA MET A 1 39.10 23.40 -33.52
C MET A 1 39.69 23.89 -32.22
N ASN A 2 38.86 23.98 -31.18
CA ASN A 2 39.18 23.61 -29.80
C ASN A 2 37.86 23.61 -29.04
N SER A 3 37.29 22.41 -29.01
CA SER A 3 36.18 21.97 -28.18
C SER A 3 36.60 21.96 -26.72
N HIS A 4 35.81 22.58 -25.84
CA HIS A 4 35.31 22.00 -24.59
C HIS A 4 34.35 23.02 -23.95
N GLU A 5 33.07 22.82 -24.26
CA GLU A 5 31.91 23.45 -23.63
C GLU A 5 31.83 23.12 -22.13
N LEU A 6 31.61 24.17 -21.35
CA LEU A 6 30.51 24.31 -20.38
C LEU A 6 29.98 23.00 -19.77
N ILE A 7 30.57 22.59 -18.65
CA ILE A 7 29.88 21.74 -17.69
C ILE A 7 28.82 22.62 -17.01
N SER A 8 27.57 22.44 -17.43
CA SER A 8 26.39 22.90 -16.70
C SER A 8 26.24 22.05 -15.44
N GLU A 9 26.53 22.62 -14.28
CA GLU A 9 26.25 21.99 -12.99
C GLU A 9 24.73 21.88 -12.80
N SER A 10 24.19 20.72 -13.15
CA SER A 10 22.78 20.37 -12.99
C SER A 10 22.55 19.68 -11.63
N GLU A 11 21.77 20.35 -10.78
CA GLU A 11 20.77 19.78 -9.86
C GLU A 11 21.20 18.82 -8.73
N CYS A 12 22.33 19.09 -8.06
CA CYS A 12 22.69 18.43 -6.79
C CYS A 12 22.77 19.38 -5.58
N ASP A 13 22.11 20.55 -5.62
CA ASP A 13 21.98 21.43 -4.45
C ASP A 13 20.55 21.46 -3.91
N ARG A 14 20.05 20.30 -3.47
CA ARG A 14 18.94 20.24 -2.51
C ARG A 14 19.51 19.84 -1.17
N SER A 15 19.83 20.86 -0.36
CA SER A 15 20.17 20.67 1.05
C SER A 15 19.18 19.71 1.73
N PRO A 16 19.64 18.66 2.44
CA PRO A 16 18.77 17.70 3.08
C PRO A 16 17.92 18.40 4.14
N THR A 17 16.59 18.25 4.04
CA THR A 17 15.64 18.88 4.97
C THR A 17 15.94 18.40 6.40
N THR A 18 16.29 19.32 7.29
CA THR A 18 16.64 18.95 8.67
C THR A 18 15.38 18.58 9.47
N ARG A 19 15.54 17.75 10.52
CA ARG A 19 14.43 17.44 11.46
C ARG A 19 13.74 18.69 11.99
N ARG A 20 14.50 19.76 12.25
CA ARG A 20 13.97 21.05 12.73
C ARG A 20 13.09 21.72 11.67
N GLN A 21 13.52 21.69 10.41
CA GLN A 21 12.80 22.26 9.29
C GLN A 21 11.49 21.48 9.02
N PHE A 22 11.52 20.16 9.15
CA PHE A 22 10.32 19.33 9.10
C PHE A 22 9.33 19.65 10.23
N LEU A 23 9.80 19.79 11.48
CA LEU A 23 8.94 20.13 12.61
C LEU A 23 8.33 21.53 12.48
N GLN A 24 9.08 22.50 11.94
CA GLN A 24 8.56 23.84 11.63
C GLN A 24 7.49 23.80 10.54
N GLN A 25 7.68 23.00 9.48
CA GLN A 25 6.69 22.80 8.44
C GLN A 25 5.42 22.12 8.99
N ALA A 26 5.56 21.10 9.84
CA ALA A 26 4.44 20.42 10.48
C ALA A 26 3.64 21.35 11.41
N ALA A 27 4.33 22.20 12.19
CA ALA A 27 3.68 23.21 13.02
C ALA A 27 2.92 24.26 12.20
N GLY A 28 3.48 24.70 11.06
CA GLY A 28 2.79 25.61 10.13
C GLY A 28 1.53 25.01 9.51
N LEU A 29 1.54 23.71 9.17
CA LEU A 29 0.37 22.98 8.67
C LEU A 29 -0.75 22.88 9.71
N ALA A 30 -0.42 22.69 10.99
CA ALA A 30 -1.41 22.64 12.07
C ALA A 30 -2.10 23.99 12.30
N ALA A 31 -1.37 25.11 12.18
CA ALA A 31 -1.93 26.44 12.27
C ALA A 31 -2.85 26.78 11.06
N GLY A 32 -2.46 26.35 9.85
CA GLY A 32 -3.31 26.50 8.65
C GLY A 32 -4.60 25.65 8.68
N ALA A 33 -4.55 24.49 9.34
CA ALA A 33 -5.74 23.62 9.50
C ALA A 33 -6.83 24.25 10.39
N ALA A 34 -6.46 25.10 11.35
CA ALA A 34 -7.42 25.84 12.17
C ALA A 34 -8.23 26.84 11.33
N VAL A 35 -7.59 27.55 10.39
CA VAL A 35 -8.25 28.49 9.47
C VAL A 35 -9.16 27.76 8.46
N LEU A 36 -8.73 26.59 7.97
CA LEU A 36 -9.54 25.72 7.10
C LEU A 36 -10.78 25.13 7.81
N SER A 37 -10.84 25.20 9.13
CA SER A 37 -12.01 24.74 9.92
C SER A 37 -13.12 25.79 10.00
N GLU A 38 -12.85 27.04 9.61
CA GLU A 38 -13.84 28.13 9.54
C GLU A 38 -14.48 28.29 8.15
N LEU A 39 -14.08 27.48 7.17
CA LEU A 39 -14.66 27.51 5.83
C LEU A 39 -16.11 26.94 5.82
N PRO A 40 -17.00 27.48 4.96
CA PRO A 40 -18.37 27.00 4.84
C PRO A 40 -18.44 25.49 4.57
N PRO A 41 -19.45 24.76 5.10
CA PRO A 41 -19.58 23.32 4.94
C PRO A 41 -19.55 22.84 3.49
N GLN A 42 -20.00 23.68 2.55
CA GLN A 42 -20.02 23.36 1.12
C GLN A 42 -18.60 23.28 0.51
N ALA A 43 -17.61 23.99 1.06
CA ALA A 43 -16.21 23.88 0.65
C ALA A 43 -15.49 22.68 1.30
N ARG A 44 -16.03 22.16 2.41
CA ARG A 44 -15.54 20.93 3.07
C ARG A 44 -15.99 19.65 2.36
N ALA A 45 -17.15 19.70 1.70
CA ALA A 45 -17.85 18.54 1.15
C ALA A 45 -17.28 18.03 -0.19
N ALA A 46 -16.33 18.72 -0.83
CA ALA A 46 -15.86 18.34 -2.17
C ALA A 46 -14.94 17.12 -2.21
N ASN A 47 -14.41 16.63 -1.07
CA ASN A 47 -13.46 15.51 -1.04
C ASN A 47 -13.70 14.56 0.14
N THR A 48 -14.88 13.98 0.25
CA THR A 48 -15.10 12.91 1.23
C THR A 48 -15.71 11.70 0.54
N SER A 49 -14.88 11.04 -0.29
CA SER A 49 -14.96 9.58 -0.30
C SER A 49 -14.80 9.12 1.14
N ALA A 50 -15.65 8.21 1.59
CA ALA A 50 -15.52 7.62 2.93
C ALA A 50 -14.05 7.24 3.15
N PRO A 51 -13.42 7.59 4.29
CA PRO A 51 -12.02 7.28 4.49
C PRO A 51 -11.88 5.77 4.33
N SER A 52 -11.02 5.34 3.39
CA SER A 52 -10.63 3.94 3.32
C SER A 52 -10.20 3.52 4.72
N LYS A 53 -10.72 2.39 5.22
CA LYS A 53 -10.42 1.90 6.58
C LYS A 53 -8.91 1.88 6.86
N LEU A 54 -8.10 1.76 5.80
CA LEU A 54 -6.66 1.76 5.83
C LEU A 54 -6.08 2.82 4.88
N PRO A 55 -4.94 3.45 5.23
CA PRO A 55 -4.23 4.35 4.33
C PRO A 55 -3.77 3.66 3.04
N THR A 56 -3.90 4.37 1.92
CA THR A 56 -3.53 3.90 0.59
C THR A 56 -2.36 4.68 0.00
N ILE A 57 -1.74 4.12 -1.04
CA ILE A 57 -0.80 4.78 -1.94
C ILE A 57 -1.20 4.49 -3.39
N ARG A 58 -0.77 5.33 -4.33
CA ARG A 58 -0.95 5.06 -5.76
C ARG A 58 0.25 4.29 -6.30
N LEU A 59 -0.01 3.17 -6.94
CA LEU A 59 0.97 2.40 -7.72
C LEU A 59 0.47 2.36 -9.18
N GLY A 60 0.99 3.25 -10.02
CA GLY A 60 0.47 3.47 -11.37
C GLY A 60 -1.01 3.90 -11.33
N PRO A 61 -1.91 3.24 -12.09
CA PRO A 61 -3.33 3.58 -12.08
C PRO A 61 -4.10 3.02 -10.86
N HIS A 62 -3.45 2.20 -10.02
CA HIS A 62 -4.10 1.50 -8.92
C HIS A 62 -3.89 2.21 -7.58
N GLU A 63 -4.90 2.14 -6.72
CA GLU A 63 -4.81 2.55 -5.32
C GLU A 63 -4.66 1.31 -4.46
N VAL A 64 -3.55 1.21 -3.75
CA VAL A 64 -3.13 0.02 -3.00
C VAL A 64 -3.04 0.37 -1.53
N THR A 65 -3.60 -0.46 -0.67
CA THR A 65 -3.42 -0.31 0.78
C THR A 65 -1.95 -0.43 1.16
N ARG A 66 -1.49 0.40 2.10
CA ARG A 66 -0.12 0.28 2.63
C ARG A 66 0.13 -1.06 3.32
N LEU A 67 -0.93 -1.68 3.83
CA LEU A 67 -0.92 -3.06 4.32
C LEU A 67 -1.27 -4.00 3.16
N ILE A 68 -0.40 -4.97 2.89
CA ILE A 68 -0.57 -5.99 1.84
C ILE A 68 -0.52 -7.37 2.50
N ILE A 69 -1.45 -8.26 2.11
CA ILE A 69 -1.45 -9.64 2.60
C ILE A 69 -0.28 -10.40 1.95
N GLY A 70 0.60 -10.97 2.77
CA GLY A 70 1.69 -11.81 2.29
C GLY A 70 1.24 -13.23 1.94
N GLY A 71 1.76 -13.78 0.84
CA GLY A 71 1.35 -15.09 0.33
C GLY A 71 2.09 -16.30 0.93
N ASN A 72 3.25 -16.12 1.56
CA ASN A 72 4.10 -17.24 1.98
C ASN A 72 3.42 -18.24 2.95
N PRO A 73 2.67 -17.79 3.99
CA PRO A 73 1.86 -18.68 4.82
C PRO A 73 0.77 -19.42 4.02
N ILE A 74 0.16 -18.79 3.03
CA ILE A 74 -0.91 -19.38 2.23
C ILE A 74 -0.38 -20.49 1.31
N TYR A 75 0.80 -20.29 0.71
CA TYR A 75 1.39 -21.25 -0.24
C TYR A 75 2.23 -22.35 0.39
N GLY A 76 2.37 -22.38 1.72
CA GLY A 76 2.89 -23.57 2.38
C GLY A 76 4.40 -23.77 2.39
N TYR A 77 5.21 -22.89 1.76
CA TYR A 77 6.66 -23.14 1.66
C TYR A 77 7.48 -22.47 2.77
N SER A 78 8.20 -23.26 3.56
CA SER A 78 9.12 -22.80 4.60
C SER A 78 10.58 -23.11 4.25
N HIS A 79 11.44 -22.09 4.32
CA HIS A 79 12.91 -22.25 4.24
C HIS A 79 13.52 -22.87 5.51
N PHE A 80 12.74 -23.02 6.59
CA PHE A 80 13.25 -23.57 7.85
C PHE A 80 13.28 -25.10 7.84
N ASN A 81 12.14 -25.76 7.62
CA ASN A 81 12.05 -27.21 7.47
C ASN A 81 10.73 -27.64 6.81
N ASN A 82 10.70 -28.91 6.35
CA ASN A 82 9.54 -29.50 5.68
C ASN A 82 8.33 -29.72 6.59
N ILE A 83 8.53 -29.96 7.88
CA ILE A 83 7.43 -30.18 8.83
C ILE A 83 6.58 -28.91 8.95
N LEU A 84 7.23 -27.74 9.06
CA LEU A 84 6.55 -26.45 9.08
C LEU A 84 5.82 -26.18 7.75
N SER A 85 6.40 -26.57 6.61
CA SER A 85 5.72 -26.48 5.32
C SER A 85 4.43 -27.30 5.31
N GLN A 86 4.47 -28.55 5.80
CA GLN A 86 3.30 -29.43 5.86
C GLN A 86 2.18 -28.85 6.74
N TYR A 87 2.50 -28.40 7.96
CA TYR A 87 1.51 -27.79 8.85
C TYR A 87 0.86 -26.56 8.24
N ARG A 88 1.66 -25.72 7.58
CA ARG A 88 1.19 -24.51 6.94
C ARG A 88 0.24 -24.80 5.79
N THR A 89 0.59 -25.72 4.89
CA THR A 89 -0.28 -26.14 3.79
C THR A 89 -1.56 -26.80 4.31
N ALA A 90 -1.46 -27.65 5.34
CA ALA A 90 -2.61 -28.32 5.94
C ALA A 90 -3.59 -27.34 6.61
N TRP A 91 -3.07 -26.27 7.22
CA TRP A 91 -3.90 -25.23 7.82
C TRP A 91 -4.61 -24.36 6.78
N HIS A 92 -3.91 -23.96 5.72
CA HIS A 92 -4.45 -23.05 4.70
C HIS A 92 -5.23 -23.80 3.61
N THR A 93 -6.35 -24.43 4.01
CA THR A 93 -7.29 -25.01 3.04
C THR A 93 -7.92 -23.92 2.16
N PRO A 94 -8.40 -24.24 0.95
CA PRO A 94 -9.04 -23.27 0.06
C PRO A 94 -10.13 -22.43 0.74
N GLU A 95 -10.97 -23.05 1.55
CA GLU A 95 -12.08 -22.41 2.26
C GLU A 95 -11.57 -21.39 3.27
N ARG A 96 -10.55 -21.75 4.06
CA ARG A 96 -9.93 -20.83 5.02
C ARG A 96 -9.20 -19.70 4.36
N VAL A 97 -8.56 -19.95 3.21
CA VAL A 97 -7.94 -18.88 2.44
C VAL A 97 -9.01 -17.92 1.94
N LEU A 98 -10.11 -18.40 1.37
CA LEU A 98 -11.22 -17.52 0.95
C LEU A 98 -11.82 -16.74 2.14
N GLU A 99 -12.03 -17.38 3.28
CA GLU A 99 -12.49 -16.73 4.50
C GLU A 99 -11.55 -15.61 4.95
N LEU A 100 -10.24 -15.88 4.96
CA LEU A 100 -9.21 -14.89 5.27
C LEU A 100 -9.28 -13.68 4.33
N LEU A 101 -9.35 -13.90 3.02
CA LEU A 101 -9.37 -12.81 2.05
C LEU A 101 -10.63 -11.98 2.13
N ASN A 102 -11.79 -12.63 2.24
CA ASN A 102 -13.07 -11.93 2.39
C ASN A 102 -13.07 -11.05 3.65
N ARG A 103 -12.49 -11.55 4.75
CA ARG A 103 -12.34 -10.77 5.97
C ARG A 103 -11.39 -9.59 5.77
N CYS A 104 -10.25 -9.79 5.12
CA CYS A 104 -9.31 -8.72 4.83
C CYS A 104 -9.93 -7.63 3.94
N GLU A 105 -10.68 -8.02 2.91
CA GLU A 105 -11.43 -7.12 2.03
C GLU A 105 -12.50 -6.34 2.81
N ALA A 106 -13.25 -7.02 3.68
CA ALA A 106 -14.22 -6.38 4.56
C ALA A 106 -13.58 -5.37 5.53
N GLU A 107 -12.32 -5.58 5.93
CA GLU A 107 -11.52 -4.62 6.71
C GLU A 107 -10.79 -3.57 5.86
N GLY A 108 -11.04 -3.55 4.55
CA GLY A 108 -10.55 -2.53 3.63
C GLY A 108 -9.13 -2.78 3.11
N ILE A 109 -8.54 -3.96 3.34
CA ILE A 109 -7.32 -4.38 2.65
C ILE A 109 -7.68 -4.77 1.22
N ASN A 110 -7.04 -4.14 0.23
CA ASN A 110 -7.43 -4.32 -1.17
C ASN A 110 -6.39 -5.07 -2.02
N THR A 111 -5.27 -5.49 -1.42
CA THR A 111 -4.14 -6.06 -2.16
C THR A 111 -3.52 -7.24 -1.41
N TRP A 112 -3.16 -8.27 -2.16
CA TRP A 112 -2.38 -9.42 -1.69
C TRP A 112 -1.23 -9.75 -2.64
N GLN A 113 -0.20 -10.39 -2.11
CA GLN A 113 0.91 -10.90 -2.89
C GLN A 113 0.66 -12.37 -3.24
N ASN A 114 0.59 -12.66 -4.54
CA ASN A 114 0.41 -14.00 -5.08
C ASN A 114 1.65 -14.44 -5.89
N SER A 115 1.97 -15.74 -5.83
CA SER A 115 3.08 -16.37 -6.56
C SER A 115 2.54 -17.36 -7.60
N TYR A 116 3.07 -17.36 -8.82
CA TYR A 116 2.60 -18.04 -10.04
C TYR A 116 2.38 -19.58 -10.01
N ALA A 117 2.56 -20.26 -8.89
CA ALA A 117 2.18 -21.66 -8.79
C ALA A 117 0.66 -21.73 -8.60
N GLU A 118 -0.11 -21.70 -9.69
CA GLU A 118 -1.58 -21.66 -9.69
C GLU A 118 -2.17 -22.60 -8.62
N PRO A 119 -2.59 -22.07 -7.46
CA PRO A 119 -3.47 -22.82 -6.60
C PRO A 119 -4.87 -22.68 -7.18
N ALA A 120 -5.67 -23.74 -7.12
CA ALA A 120 -7.08 -23.74 -7.54
C ALA A 120 -7.89 -22.52 -7.04
N ILE A 121 -7.46 -21.92 -5.92
CA ILE A 121 -7.95 -20.66 -5.34
C ILE A 121 -8.01 -19.48 -6.32
N VAL A 122 -6.98 -19.23 -7.14
CA VAL A 122 -6.97 -18.03 -8.02
C VAL A 122 -8.04 -18.16 -9.09
N ARG A 123 -8.20 -19.37 -9.62
CA ARG A 123 -9.23 -19.71 -10.59
C ARG A 123 -10.63 -19.62 -9.99
N GLU A 124 -10.81 -20.12 -8.76
CA GLU A 124 -12.08 -20.05 -8.02
C GLU A 124 -12.50 -18.60 -7.73
N ILE A 125 -11.56 -17.74 -7.30
CA ILE A 125 -11.83 -16.31 -7.07
C ILE A 125 -12.19 -15.59 -8.38
N GLY A 126 -11.45 -15.86 -9.46
CA GLY A 126 -11.73 -15.26 -10.77
C GLY A 126 -13.08 -15.67 -11.33
N SER A 127 -13.48 -16.93 -11.16
CA SER A 127 -14.76 -17.46 -11.64
C SER A 127 -15.98 -16.94 -10.88
N ARG A 128 -15.83 -16.49 -9.63
CA ARG A 128 -16.94 -15.92 -8.83
C ARG A 128 -17.16 -14.42 -9.05
N ARG A 129 -16.25 -13.76 -9.78
CA ARG A 129 -16.24 -12.31 -10.00
C ARG A 129 -16.51 -11.92 -11.47
N ALA A 130 -16.77 -12.88 -12.35
CA ALA A 130 -17.24 -12.70 -13.73
C ALA A 130 -18.76 -12.92 -13.81
#